data_AF-A0A7H8MNU3-F1
#
_entry.id   AF-A0A7H8MNU3-F1
#
_cell.length_a   1.000
_cell.length_b   1.000
_cell.length_c   1.000
_cell.angle_alpha   90.00
_cell.angle_beta   90.00
_cell.angle_gamma   90.00
#
_symmetry.space_group_name_H-M   'P 1'
#
loop_
_entity.id
_entity.type
_entity.pdbx_description
1 polymer ?
#
loop_
_entity_poly.entity_id
_entity_poly.type
_entity_poly.pdbx_seq_one_letter_code
_entity_poly.pdbx_strand_id
1 'polypeptide(L)' 'MGTCKKALRPLGQSIQQLRQGRILDEAKVSADPVRLIRLFGIDDGTEMLYISAAHPEPTGRTLQ' A
#
# COMPACT_ATOMS: atom_id res chain seq x y z
N MET A 1 -9.61 0.09 -25.84
CA MET A 1 -8.91 0.27 -24.56
C MET A 1 -7.92 -0.87 -24.39
N GLY A 2 -6.63 -0.62 -24.67
CA GLY A 2 -5.60 -1.66 -24.62
C GLY A 2 -5.33 -2.08 -23.19
N THR A 3 -5.58 -3.34 -22.84
CA THR A 3 -5.25 -3.86 -21.52
C THR A 3 -3.74 -3.93 -21.36
N CYS A 4 -3.15 -3.13 -20.46
CA CYS A 4 -1.75 -3.17 -20.05
C CYS A 4 -1.29 -4.50 -19.41
N LYS A 5 -2.11 -5.55 -19.48
CA LYS A 5 -1.80 -6.91 -19.00
C LYS A 5 -0.56 -7.51 -19.67
N LYS A 6 -0.20 -7.04 -20.87
CA LYS A 6 0.91 -7.59 -21.68
C LYS A 6 2.29 -7.40 -21.04
N ALA A 7 2.52 -6.28 -20.35
CA ALA A 7 3.83 -5.92 -19.79
C ALA A 7 4.15 -6.61 -18.45
N LEU A 8 3.15 -7.13 -17.75
CA LEU A 8 3.32 -7.78 -16.44
C LEU A 8 3.52 -9.30 -16.51
N ARG A 9 3.27 -9.91 -17.68
CA ARG A 9 3.40 -11.36 -17.88
C ARG A 9 4.77 -11.94 -17.50
N PRO A 10 5.93 -11.29 -17.74
CA PRO A 10 7.21 -11.86 -17.31
C PRO A 10 7.44 -11.80 -15.79
N LEU A 11 6.71 -10.96 -15.05
CA LEU A 11 6.85 -10.83 -13.59
C LEU A 11 5.84 -11.68 -12.81
N GLY A 12 4.90 -12.35 -13.49
CA GLY A 12 3.84 -13.14 -12.84
C GLY A 12 2.86 -12.32 -11.98
N GLN A 13 3.05 -11.01 -11.88
CA GLN A 13 2.26 -10.13 -11.04
C GLN A 13 1.04 -9.62 -11.80
N SER A 14 -0.08 -9.45 -11.10
CA SER A 14 -1.24 -8.78 -11.67
C SER A 14 -1.08 -7.26 -11.51
N ILE A 15 -1.79 -6.47 -12.33
CA ILE A 15 -1.84 -5.00 -12.18
C ILE A 15 -2.31 -4.63 -10.76
N GLN A 16 -3.18 -5.44 -10.19
CA GLN A 16 -3.65 -5.28 -8.82
C GLN A 16 -2.54 -5.49 -7.80
N GLN A 17 -1.72 -6.53 -7.96
CA GLN A 17 -0.57 -6.78 -7.08
C GLN A 17 0.44 -5.63 -7.12
N LEU A 18 0.74 -5.06 -8.30
CA LEU A 18 1.61 -3.90 -8.40
C LEU A 18 1.01 -2.67 -7.73
N ARG A 19 -0.30 -2.44 -7.90
CA ARG A 19 -1.00 -1.35 -7.22
C ARG A 19 -0.90 -1.51 -5.70
N GLN A 20 -1.19 -2.71 -5.19
CA GLN A 20 -1.11 -3.02 -3.76
C GLN A 20 0.32 -2.82 -3.22
N GLY A 21 1.34 -3.28 -3.96
CA GLY A 21 2.74 -3.09 -3.59
C GLY A 21 3.13 -1.62 -3.52
N ARG A 22 2.66 -0.80 -4.46
CA ARG A 22 2.96 0.64 -4.47
C ARG A 22 2.23 1.41 -3.36
N ILE A 23 1.01 1.00 -3.00
CA ILE A 23 0.28 1.57 -1.85
C ILE A 23 1.02 1.25 -0.55
N LEU A 24 1.47 -0.01 -0.40
CA LEU A 24 2.22 -0.44 0.78
C LEU A 24 3.56 0.29 0.92
N ASP A 25 4.27 0.49 -0.20
CA ASP A 25 5.52 1.25 -0.21
C ASP A 25 5.32 2.71 0.20
N GLU A 26 4.29 3.36 -0.33
CA GLU A 26 3.94 4.73 0.07
C GLU A 26 3.52 4.82 1.55
N ALA A 27 2.78 3.82 2.03
CA ALA A 27 2.40 3.72 3.43
C ALA A 27 3.65 3.63 4.34
N LYS A 28 4.68 2.88 3.94
CA LYS A 28 5.97 2.77 4.66
C LYS A 28 6.73 4.10 4.71
N VAL A 29 6.69 4.88 3.63
CA VAL A 29 7.41 6.15 3.53
C VAL A 29 6.73 7.25 4.35
N SER A 30 5.40 7.38 4.23
CA SER A 30 4.69 8.58 4.70
C SER A 30 3.88 8.38 5.97
N ALA A 31 3.38 7.16 6.23
CA ALA A 31 2.39 6.86 7.28
C ALA A 31 1.21 7.88 7.35
N ASP A 32 0.87 8.51 6.23
CA ASP A 32 -0.14 9.58 6.17
C ASP A 32 -1.40 9.10 5.45
N PRO A 33 -2.52 8.97 6.19
CA PRO A 33 -3.79 8.54 5.64
C PRO A 33 -4.30 9.38 4.47
N VAL A 34 -4.23 10.68 4.62
CA VAL A 34 -4.79 11.62 3.65
C VAL A 34 -4.05 11.50 2.32
N ARG A 35 -2.73 11.22 2.39
CA ARG A 35 -1.89 11.03 1.21
C ARG A 35 -2.25 9.77 0.44
N LEU A 36 -2.50 8.65 1.12
CA LEU A 36 -2.88 7.40 0.45
C LEU A 36 -4.26 7.50 -0.21
N ILE A 37 -5.23 8.11 0.47
CA ILE A 37 -6.57 8.35 -0.07
C ILE A 37 -6.49 9.22 -1.34
N ARG A 38 -5.73 10.33 -1.29
CA ARG A 38 -5.59 11.24 -2.44
C ARG A 38 -4.81 10.63 -3.61
N LEU A 39 -3.74 9.90 -3.33
CA LEU A 39 -2.84 9.38 -4.37
C LEU A 39 -3.42 8.14 -5.06
N PHE A 40 -4.13 7.31 -4.32
CA PHE A 40 -4.61 6.02 -4.82
C PHE A 40 -6.13 5.93 -4.94
N GLY A 41 -6.90 6.87 -4.38
CA GLY A 41 -8.35 6.83 -4.37
C GLY A 41 -8.89 5.64 -3.58
N ILE A 42 -8.28 5.35 -2.43
CA ILE A 42 -8.72 4.29 -1.52
C ILE A 42 -9.59 4.88 -0.40
N ASP A 43 -10.42 4.04 0.19
CA ASP A 43 -11.28 4.40 1.31
C ASP A 43 -10.49 4.53 2.63
N ASP A 44 -11.02 5.31 3.57
CA ASP A 44 -10.45 5.53 4.91
C ASP A 44 -10.17 4.21 5.65
N GLY A 45 -11.03 3.18 5.49
CA GLY A 45 -10.77 1.88 6.10
C GLY A 45 -9.62 1.11 5.45
N THR A 46 -9.43 1.27 4.14
CA THR A 46 -8.36 0.58 3.39
C THR A 46 -7.01 1.19 3.70
N GLU A 47 -6.96 2.51 3.82
CA GLU A 47 -5.80 3.28 4.24
C GLU A 47 -5.20 2.72 5.54
N MET A 48 -6.03 2.59 6.58
CA MET A 48 -5.55 2.18 7.90
C MET A 48 -5.01 0.74 7.92
N LEU A 49 -5.56 -0.14 7.07
CA LEU A 49 -5.02 -1.49 6.86
C LEU A 49 -3.61 -1.45 6.25
N TYR A 50 -3.36 -0.53 5.31
CA TYR A 50 -2.04 -0.38 4.72
C TYR A 50 -1.04 0.28 5.68
N ILE A 51 -1.45 1.29 6.45
CA ILE A 51 -0.57 1.86 7.49
C ILE A 51 -0.22 0.82 8.54
N SER A 52 -1.19 0.07 9.07
CA SER A 52 -0.92 -0.97 10.07
C SER A 52 -0.04 -2.11 9.55
N ALA A 53 -0.16 -2.45 8.26
CA ALA A 53 0.72 -3.42 7.61
C ALA A 53 2.13 -2.88 7.32
N ALA A 54 2.26 -1.59 7.05
CA ALA A 54 3.54 -0.91 6.80
C ALA A 54 4.30 -0.59 8.08
N HIS A 55 3.56 -0.23 9.13
CA HIS A 55 4.03 0.12 10.46
C HIS A 55 3.30 -0.77 11.48
N PRO A 56 3.71 -2.04 11.59
CA PRO A 56 3.28 -2.84 12.73
C PRO A 56 3.90 -2.20 13.97
N GLU A 57 3.13 -1.34 14.65
CA GLU A 57 3.50 -0.77 15.93
C GLU A 57 4.07 -1.89 16.80
N PRO A 58 5.30 -1.77 17.33
CA PRO A 58 5.70 -2.60 18.43
C PRO A 58 4.78 -2.23 19.60
N THR A 59 3.73 -3.02 19.79
CA THR A 59 2.97 -3.04 21.05
C THR A 59 3.91 -3.61 22.11
N GLY A 60 4.83 -2.76 22.54
CA GLY A 60 6.04 -3.12 23.23
C GLY A 60 6.63 -1.84 23.79
N ARG A 61 5.88 -1.25 24.72
CA ARG A 61 6.42 -0.39 25.77
C ARG A 61 7.73 -1.02 26.28
N THR A 62 8.87 -0.55 25.80
CA THR A 62 10.10 -0.60 26.57
C THR A 62 10.18 0.72 27.32
N LEU A 63 9.50 0.75 28.46
CA LEU A 63 10.04 1.45 29.62
C LEU A 63 11.12 0.51 30.18
N GLN A 64 12.36 0.69 29.73
CA GLN A 64 13.59 0.25 30.40
C GLN A 64 14.61 1.36 30.19
#